data_AF-A0A534S1S5-F1
#
_entry.id   AF-A0A534S1S5-F1
#
_cell.length_a   1.000
_cell.length_b   1.000
_cell.length_c   1.000
_cell.angle_alpha   90.00
_cell.angle_beta   90.00
_cell.angle_gamma   90.00
#
_symmetry.space_group_name_H-M   'P 1'
#
loop_
_entity.id
_entity.type
_entity.pdbx_description
1 polymer ?
#
loop_
_entity_poly.entity_id
_entity_poly.type
_entity_poly.pdbx_seq_one_letter_code
_entity_poly.pdbx_strand_id
1 'polypeptide(L)'
;NWYIERIFPVERRVVKTIRPLLSRLTSMPIADDRIFAAVERLHRNLDGVRQLLTNERMSSVRLVVNPEKMVIAEARRTYTYLSLFGYRVDAIVANRIIPPEVEDPYFGKWKDIQAEHLETIK
;
A
#
# COMPACT_ATOMS: atom_id res chain seq x y z
N ASN A 1 -5.09 2.94 -16.15
CA ASN A 1 -4.14 1.83 -16.43
C ASN A 1 -4.25 1.48 -17.91
N TRP A 2 -3.23 1.77 -18.75
CA TRP A 2 -3.37 1.73 -20.22
C TRP A 2 -3.70 0.33 -20.79
N TYR A 3 -3.13 -0.73 -20.22
CA TYR A 3 -3.36 -2.11 -20.70
C TYR A 3 -4.82 -2.55 -20.50
N ILE A 4 -5.39 -2.27 -19.34
CA ILE A 4 -6.78 -2.64 -19.00
C ILE A 4 -7.80 -1.85 -19.81
N GLU A 5 -7.53 -0.56 -20.05
CA GLU A 5 -8.44 0.29 -20.82
C GLU A 5 -8.37 0.02 -22.33
N ARG A 6 -7.20 -0.37 -22.86
CA ARG A 6 -6.94 -0.41 -24.31
C ARG A 6 -6.81 -1.82 -24.90
N ILE A 7 -6.19 -2.75 -24.19
CA ILE A 7 -5.81 -4.07 -24.73
C ILE A 7 -6.73 -5.18 -24.21
N PHE A 8 -7.01 -5.20 -22.91
CA PHE A 8 -7.83 -6.22 -22.26
C PHE A 8 -9.23 -6.43 -22.89
N PRO A 9 -9.96 -5.38 -23.35
CA PRO A 9 -11.26 -5.56 -24.01
C PRO A 9 -11.15 -6.29 -25.36
N VAL A 10 -10.05 -6.09 -26.08
CA VAL A 10 -9.77 -6.73 -27.37
C VAL A 10 -9.50 -8.21 -27.16
N GLU A 11 -8.62 -8.54 -26.20
CA GLU A 11 -8.31 -9.93 -25.83
C GLU A 11 -9.56 -10.70 -25.38
N ARG A 12 -10.39 -10.11 -24.50
CA ARG A 12 -11.66 -10.71 -24.07
C ARG A 12 -12.57 -11.04 -25.25
N ARG A 13 -12.69 -10.13 -26.23
CA ARG A 13 -13.54 -10.32 -27.41
C ARG A 13 -13.00 -11.41 -28.35
N VAL A 14 -11.68 -11.46 -28.53
CA VAL A 14 -11.00 -12.50 -29.33
C VAL A 14 -11.16 -13.87 -28.68
N VAL A 15 -10.86 -13.99 -27.38
CA VAL A 15 -11.01 -15.26 -26.64
C VAL A 15 -12.47 -15.72 -26.66
N LYS A 16 -13.44 -14.84 -26.42
CA LYS A 16 -14.87 -15.19 -26.49
C LYS A 16 -15.29 -15.77 -27.84
N THR A 17 -14.72 -15.27 -28.93
CA THR A 17 -15.04 -15.71 -30.29
C THR A 17 -14.39 -17.04 -30.66
N ILE A 18 -13.15 -17.27 -30.21
CA ILE A 18 -12.34 -18.43 -30.61
C ILE A 18 -12.47 -19.61 -29.60
N ARG A 19 -12.94 -19.34 -28.37
CA ARG A 19 -13.17 -20.33 -27.30
C ARG A 19 -13.86 -21.63 -27.74
N PRO A 20 -14.98 -21.64 -28.51
CA PRO A 20 -15.67 -22.90 -28.86
C PRO A 20 -14.85 -23.84 -29.75
N LEU A 21 -13.86 -23.30 -30.47
CA LEU A 21 -12.92 -24.09 -31.29
C LEU A 21 -11.75 -24.58 -30.44
N LEU A 22 -11.18 -23.72 -29.60
CA LEU A 22 -10.04 -24.06 -28.75
C LEU A 22 -10.40 -25.04 -27.63
N SER A 23 -11.64 -25.01 -27.12
CA SER A 23 -12.13 -25.99 -26.13
C SER A 23 -12.30 -27.39 -26.72
N ARG A 24 -12.32 -27.52 -28.06
CA ARG A 24 -12.37 -28.81 -28.76
C ARG A 24 -10.98 -29.32 -29.16
N LEU A 25 -10.01 -28.42 -29.30
CA LEU A 25 -8.65 -28.73 -29.75
C LEU A 25 -7.63 -28.84 -28.60
N THR A 26 -7.97 -28.33 -27.41
CA THR A 26 -7.09 -28.33 -26.24
C THR A 26 -7.88 -28.70 -24.98
N SER A 27 -7.26 -29.44 -24.05
CA SER A 27 -7.81 -29.77 -22.72
C SER A 27 -7.59 -28.67 -21.68
N MET A 28 -6.95 -27.55 -22.07
CA MET A 28 -6.60 -26.48 -21.16
C MET A 28 -7.85 -25.65 -20.82
N PRO A 29 -8.15 -25.39 -19.54
CA PRO A 29 -9.31 -24.59 -19.15
C PRO A 29 -9.11 -23.14 -19.61
N ILE A 30 -9.78 -22.77 -20.70
CA ILE A 30 -9.77 -21.39 -21.23
C ILE A 30 -10.62 -20.53 -20.30
N ALA A 31 -10.03 -19.42 -19.84
CA ALA A 31 -10.70 -18.45 -18.99
C ALA A 31 -12.07 -18.08 -19.57
N ASP A 32 -13.10 -18.20 -18.73
CA ASP A 32 -14.46 -17.85 -19.12
C ASP A 32 -14.70 -16.34 -18.96
N ASP A 33 -15.82 -15.87 -19.50
CA ASP A 33 -16.18 -14.45 -19.45
C ASP A 33 -16.31 -13.93 -18.01
N ARG A 34 -16.59 -14.81 -17.04
CA ARG A 34 -16.70 -14.46 -15.62
C ARG A 34 -15.33 -14.14 -15.02
N ILE A 35 -14.29 -14.87 -15.39
CA ILE A 35 -12.91 -14.57 -14.97
C ILE A 35 -12.47 -13.21 -15.53
N PHE A 36 -12.69 -12.95 -16.82
CA PHE A 36 -12.37 -11.64 -17.41
C PHE A 36 -13.12 -10.50 -16.71
N ALA A 37 -14.42 -10.67 -16.46
CA ALA A 37 -15.22 -9.69 -15.73
C ALA A 37 -14.74 -9.49 -14.29
N ALA A 38 -14.27 -10.54 -13.62
CA ALA A 38 -13.73 -10.45 -12.25
C ALA A 38 -12.41 -9.66 -12.22
N VAL A 39 -11.51 -9.88 -13.17
CA VAL A 39 -10.25 -9.12 -13.30
C VAL A 39 -10.53 -7.65 -13.60
N GLU A 40 -11.49 -7.37 -14.48
CA GLU A 40 -11.91 -6.00 -14.81
C GLU A 40 -12.48 -5.28 -13.58
N ARG A 41 -13.31 -5.98 -12.79
CA ARG A 41 -13.86 -5.45 -11.53
C ARG A 41 -12.78 -5.19 -10.50
N LEU A 42 -11.82 -6.11 -10.34
CA LEU A 42 -10.69 -5.93 -9.42
C LEU A 42 -9.89 -4.68 -9.79
N HIS A 43 -9.56 -4.52 -11.07
CA HIS A 43 -8.82 -3.34 -11.54
C HIS A 43 -9.58 -2.04 -11.29
N ARG A 44 -10.88 -1.99 -11.59
CA ARG A 44 -11.71 -0.81 -11.27
C ARG A 44 -11.73 -0.51 -9.78
N ASN A 45 -11.83 -1.54 -8.94
CA ASN A 45 -11.83 -1.35 -7.49
C ASN A 45 -10.47 -0.82 -7.01
N LEU A 46 -9.35 -1.34 -7.54
CA LEU A 46 -8.01 -0.87 -7.21
C LEU A 46 -7.78 0.58 -7.67
N ASP A 47 -8.24 0.94 -8.86
CA ASP A 47 -8.19 2.32 -9.36
C ASP A 47 -9.02 3.25 -8.47
N GLY A 48 -10.21 2.81 -8.04
CA GLY A 48 -11.05 3.54 -7.08
C GLY A 48 -10.39 3.73 -5.72
N VAL A 49 -9.77 2.68 -5.17
CA VAL A 49 -9.00 2.76 -3.91
C VAL A 49 -7.84 3.73 -4.04
N ARG A 50 -7.09 3.67 -5.15
CA ARG A 50 -5.98 4.59 -5.41
C ARG A 50 -6.47 6.03 -5.46
N GLN A 51 -7.55 6.32 -6.20
CA GLN A 51 -8.13 7.66 -6.26
C GLN A 51 -8.55 8.16 -4.88
N LEU A 52 -9.19 7.30 -4.08
CA LEU A 52 -9.58 7.65 -2.72
C LEU A 52 -8.38 7.99 -1.84
N LEU A 53 -7.37 7.12 -1.80
CA LEU A 53 -6.21 7.25 -0.91
C LEU A 53 -5.23 8.35 -1.32
N THR A 54 -5.19 8.73 -2.61
CA THR A 54 -4.38 9.85 -3.11
C THR A 54 -5.11 11.18 -3.07
N ASN A 55 -6.40 11.20 -2.72
CA ASN A 55 -7.15 12.44 -2.54
C ASN A 55 -6.83 13.07 -1.18
N GLU A 56 -5.93 14.06 -1.19
CA GLU A 56 -5.47 14.80 -0.01
C GLU A 56 -6.56 15.55 0.78
N ARG A 57 -7.76 15.73 0.22
CA ARG A 57 -8.91 16.33 0.90
C ARG A 57 -9.79 15.30 1.62
N MET A 58 -9.66 14.02 1.27
CA MET A 58 -10.49 12.94 1.79
C MET A 58 -9.71 11.96 2.68
N SER A 59 -8.41 11.78 2.42
CA SER A 59 -7.58 10.83 3.16
C SER A 59 -6.16 11.35 3.41
N SER A 60 -5.59 10.91 4.51
CA SER A 60 -4.18 11.09 4.85
C SER A 60 -3.61 9.82 5.47
N VAL A 61 -2.28 9.72 5.49
CA VAL A 61 -1.52 8.65 6.12
C VAL A 61 -0.81 9.21 7.36
N ARG A 62 -0.84 8.45 8.46
CA ARG A 62 -0.03 8.71 9.66
C ARG A 62 0.97 7.60 9.86
N LEU A 63 2.25 7.94 9.89
CA LEU A 63 3.30 6.98 10.18
C LEU A 63 3.38 6.77 11.68
N VAL A 64 3.34 5.52 12.14
CA VAL A 64 3.50 5.18 13.56
C VAL A 64 4.81 4.42 13.72
N VAL A 65 5.70 4.92 14.57
CA VAL A 65 7.06 4.40 14.73
C VAL A 65 7.41 4.23 16.20
N ASN A 66 8.27 3.27 16.51
CA ASN A 66 8.93 3.25 17.82
C ASN A 66 10.21 4.11 17.72
N PRO A 67 10.67 4.76 18.81
CA PRO A 67 11.94 5.48 18.83
C PRO A 67 13.11 4.50 18.84
N GLU A 68 13.38 3.92 17.68
CA GLU A 68 14.49 3.02 17.43
C GLU A 68 15.12 3.37 16.08
N LYS A 69 16.46 3.46 16.04
CA LYS A 69 17.21 3.92 14.86
C LYS A 69 16.80 3.23 13.55
N MET A 70 16.67 1.91 13.54
CA MET A 70 16.28 1.16 12.33
C MET A 70 14.85 1.49 11.89
N VAL A 71 13.92 1.56 12.85
CA VAL A 71 12.49 1.83 12.58
C VAL A 71 12.31 3.24 12.02
N ILE A 72 13.04 4.22 12.55
CA ILE A 72 13.03 5.60 12.04
C ILE A 72 13.59 5.65 10.61
N ALA A 73 14.66 4.91 10.31
CA ALA A 73 15.21 4.84 8.97
C ALA A 73 14.21 4.21 7.97
N GLU A 74 13.49 3.17 8.37
CA GLU A 74 12.45 2.56 7.54
C GLU A 74 11.27 3.51 7.32
N ALA A 75 10.84 4.21 8.37
CA ALA A 75 9.78 5.21 8.26
C ALA A 75 10.11 6.34 7.29
N ARG A 76 11.37 6.79 7.23
CA ARG A 76 11.83 7.77 6.21
C ARG A 76 11.72 7.22 4.79
N ARG A 77 12.03 5.94 4.57
CA ARG A 77 11.83 5.28 3.27
C ARG A 77 10.34 5.21 2.93
N THR A 78 9.50 4.79 3.89
CA THR A 78 8.04 4.75 3.72
C THR A 78 7.46 6.12 3.39
N TYR A 79 7.87 7.17 4.11
CA TYR A 79 7.48 8.55 3.83
C TYR A 79 7.84 8.97 2.40
N THR A 80 9.06 8.63 1.97
CA THR A 80 9.52 8.92 0.60
C THR A 80 8.65 8.21 -0.43
N TYR A 81 8.38 6.90 -0.26
CA TYR A 81 7.53 6.14 -1.17
C TYR A 81 6.11 6.72 -1.24
N LEU A 82 5.49 7.00 -0.09
CA LEU A 82 4.14 7.57 -0.05
C LEU A 82 4.09 8.92 -0.78
N SER A 83 5.07 9.78 -0.54
CA SER A 83 5.18 11.09 -1.18
C SER A 83 5.36 10.97 -2.70
N LEU A 84 6.22 10.05 -3.16
CA LEU A 84 6.46 9.79 -4.58
C LEU A 84 5.20 9.32 -5.32
N PHE A 85 4.31 8.59 -4.65
CA PHE A 85 3.07 8.10 -5.23
C PHE A 85 1.84 9.00 -4.96
N GLY A 86 2.04 10.19 -4.37
CA GLY A 86 0.99 11.18 -4.16
C GLY A 86 0.08 10.89 -2.97
N TYR A 87 0.52 10.09 -2.00
CA TYR A 87 -0.19 9.88 -0.75
C TYR A 87 0.23 10.95 0.26
N ARG A 88 -0.74 11.72 0.75
CA ARG A 88 -0.49 12.75 1.75
C ARG A 88 -0.20 12.11 3.12
N VAL A 89 1.00 12.30 3.63
CA VAL A 89 1.34 12.00 5.04
C VAL A 89 1.12 13.27 5.85
N ASP A 90 0.23 13.24 6.84
CA ASP A 90 -0.12 14.44 7.63
C ASP A 90 0.57 14.48 9.00
N ALA A 91 1.01 13.35 9.53
CA ALA A 91 1.70 13.27 10.80
C ALA A 91 2.56 12.00 10.93
N ILE A 92 3.51 12.06 11.87
CA ILE A 92 4.22 10.92 12.42
C ILE A 92 3.94 10.82 13.92
N VAL A 93 3.76 9.60 14.42
CA VAL A 93 3.43 9.30 15.81
C VAL A 93 4.53 8.39 16.37
N ALA A 94 5.24 8.87 17.38
CA ALA A 94 6.16 8.04 18.14
C ALA A 94 5.37 7.26 19.21
N ASN A 95 5.33 5.94 19.08
CA ASN A 95 4.64 5.02 19.97
C ASN A 95 5.62 4.30 20.91
N ARG A 96 5.10 3.72 22.00
CA ARG A 96 5.91 3.00 23.02
C ARG A 96 6.96 3.88 23.71
N ILE A 97 6.62 5.16 23.91
CA ILE A 97 7.41 6.05 24.76
C ILE A 97 7.25 5.61 26.20
N ILE A 98 8.37 5.48 26.92
CA ILE A 98 8.35 5.21 28.35
C ILE A 98 7.83 6.47 29.05
N PRO A 99 6.73 6.41 29.82
CA PRO A 99 6.15 7.58 30.46
C PRO A 99 7.14 8.27 31.42
N PRO A 100 7.08 9.61 31.54
CA PRO A 100 7.98 10.35 32.42
C PRO A 100 7.86 9.91 33.88
N GLU A 101 6.70 9.45 34.33
CA GLU A 101 6.40 9.00 35.69
C GLU A 101 7.13 7.69 36.09
N VAL A 102 7.68 6.95 35.13
CA VAL A 102 8.44 5.72 35.40
C VAL A 102 9.86 6.07 35.86
N GLU A 103 10.09 6.14 37.17
CA GLU A 103 11.38 6.55 37.75
C GLU A 103 12.37 5.39 38.00
N ASP A 104 12.00 4.16 37.65
CA ASP A 104 12.87 2.99 37.86
C ASP A 104 14.21 3.14 37.10
N PRO A 105 15.37 3.06 37.79
CA PRO A 105 16.70 3.17 37.20
C PRO A 105 16.95 2.23 36.01
N TYR A 106 16.28 1.08 35.98
CA TYR A 106 16.35 0.14 34.86
C TYR A 106 15.98 0.80 33.51
N PHE A 107 14.98 1.69 33.52
CA PHE A 107 14.51 2.37 32.31
C PHE A 107 15.24 3.67 32.02
N GLY A 108 16.10 4.17 32.92
CA GLY A 108 16.83 5.44 32.74
C GLY A 108 17.58 5.49 31.41
N LYS A 109 18.44 4.49 31.16
CA LYS A 109 19.19 4.39 29.90
C LYS A 109 18.29 4.28 28.65
N TRP A 110 17.14 3.62 28.77
CA TRP A 110 16.20 3.48 27.66
C TRP A 110 15.48 4.79 27.36
N LYS A 111 15.14 5.57 28.39
CA LYS A 111 14.59 6.93 28.23
C LYS A 111 15.58 7.86 27.52
N ASP A 112 16.86 7.80 27.89
CA ASP A 112 17.91 8.59 27.24
C ASP A 112 18.04 8.25 25.74
N ILE A 113 18.06 6.95 25.41
CA ILE A 113 18.12 6.48 24.01
C ILE A 113 16.85 6.89 23.24
N GLN A 114 15.67 6.78 23.85
CA GLN A 114 14.42 7.21 23.22
C GLN A 114 14.43 8.72 22.97
N ALA A 115 14.92 9.53 23.91
CA ALA A 115 15.03 10.98 23.75
C ALA A 115 15.96 11.35 22.57
N GLU A 116 17.14 10.74 22.46
CA GLU A 116 18.05 10.94 21.33
C GLU A 116 17.36 10.59 19.99
N HIS A 117 16.64 9.46 19.95
CA HIS A 117 15.95 9.04 18.74
C HIS A 117 14.76 9.94 18.38
N LEU A 118 14.02 10.44 19.37
CA LEU A 118 12.92 11.39 19.15
C LEU A 118 13.40 12.69 18.50
N GLU A 119 14.60 13.19 18.81
CA GLU A 119 15.16 14.37 18.14
C GLU A 119 15.39 14.19 16.64
N THR A 120 15.53 12.94 16.19
CA THR A 120 15.73 12.60 14.77
C THR A 120 14.43 12.43 13.98
N ILE A 121 13.29 12.42 14.69
CA ILE A 121 11.93 12.39 14.12
C ILE A 121 11.47 13.85 14.01
N LYS A 122 11.71 14.47 12.85
CA LYS A 122 11.28 15.84 12.50
C LYS A 122 10.62 15.85 11.14
#